data_AF-A0A416V6T6-F1
#
_entry.id   AF-A0A416V6T6-F1
#
_cell.length_a   1.000
_cell.length_b   1.000
_cell.length_c   1.000
_cell.angle_alpha   90.00
_cell.angle_beta   90.00
_cell.angle_gamma   90.00
#
_symmetry.space_group_name_H-M   'P 1'
#
loop_
_entity.id
_entity.type
_entity.pdbx_description
1 polymer ?
#
loop_
_entity_poly.entity_id
_entity_poly.type
_entity_poly.pdbx_seq_one_letter_code
_entity_poly.pdbx_strand_id
1 'polypeptide(L)'
;MIREDTNKNIIERFPSMESDLKLHAIPQLNKNKEDIWTAIKTLAFYAVLGVYAYYKYMEMTGEPHTSPSVTRYTLMLLGAVPVGIVIVLVVLYDSIRDYLRNRPSRKKIKKIRENYLEDVSKQIISYREAALEWMNKRFVPAEDLIRRIMRGEKKIRNQGDVMLTYRLGTGDLDISEHILLPNMVNTPQNIKLKRTCKKLKEEYGIIHDIPKAISLDEVGLLGVVGQGDKRKAYDIVRALSTQILVSEVPENLKVAFVYDSVHSKGWNKYESFTRTQMETGISLVAGTPEKRGKVLDMLAQAIEERKALNGVGVENMKPRYIVFVDDMALLENHRIVEALRDDLCVCAFTFILVEDCIEKLPGNVEYALVDSSEFSGVYSMSDGSCMPVVFDKLSEQKFDKYIKYMKSENKNIAGR
;
A
#
# COMPACT_ATOMS: atom_id res chain seq x y z
N MET A 1 -5.79 0.58 23.59
CA MET A 1 -5.14 -0.63 23.05
C MET A 1 -5.78 -0.91 21.70
N ILE A 2 -4.97 -1.21 20.68
CA ILE A 2 -5.23 -1.09 19.22
C ILE A 2 -4.88 0.32 18.70
N ARG A 3 -3.58 0.64 18.68
CA ARG A 3 -3.00 1.78 17.93
C ARG A 3 -1.64 1.44 17.30
N GLU A 4 -1.28 0.16 17.22
CA GLU A 4 0.05 -0.29 16.77
C GLU A 4 0.13 -0.59 15.26
N ASP A 5 -0.99 -0.72 14.53
CA ASP A 5 -0.96 -1.03 13.09
C ASP A 5 -1.33 0.17 12.19
N THR A 6 -1.76 1.31 12.74
CA THR A 6 -2.17 2.48 11.95
C THR A 6 -1.03 3.37 11.47
N ASN A 7 0.18 3.23 12.01
CA ASN A 7 1.35 4.01 11.57
C ASN A 7 2.02 3.46 10.30
N LYS A 8 1.61 2.28 9.80
CA LYS A 8 2.03 1.82 8.48
C LYS A 8 1.15 2.49 7.42
N ASN A 9 1.73 3.52 6.81
CA ASN A 9 1.49 3.98 5.44
C ASN A 9 0.37 5.01 5.19
N ILE A 10 0.42 6.18 5.83
CA ILE A 10 -0.31 7.38 5.36
C ILE A 10 0.11 7.76 3.91
N ILE A 11 1.33 7.41 3.53
CA ILE A 11 1.93 7.75 2.22
C ILE A 11 1.83 6.60 1.19
N GLU A 12 1.49 5.39 1.64
CA GLU A 12 1.38 4.20 0.79
C GLU A 12 0.05 3.44 0.94
N ARG A 13 -0.99 4.05 1.54
CA ARG A 13 -2.31 3.43 1.61
C ARG A 13 -2.95 3.41 0.22
N PHE A 14 -3.01 2.21 -0.36
CA PHE A 14 -3.72 1.91 -1.59
C PHE A 14 -5.05 1.23 -1.24
N PRO A 15 -6.20 1.91 -1.35
CA PRO A 15 -7.50 1.33 -1.00
C PRO A 15 -7.88 0.11 -1.84
N SER A 16 -7.29 -0.04 -3.03
CA SER A 16 -7.58 -1.15 -3.95
C SER A 16 -6.51 -2.25 -4.00
N MET A 17 -5.40 -2.14 -3.24
CA MET A 17 -4.36 -3.19 -3.17
C MET A 17 -4.51 -4.11 -1.95
N GLU A 18 -5.55 -3.93 -1.13
CA GLU A 18 -5.79 -4.75 0.09
C GLU A 18 -5.95 -6.25 -0.17
N SER A 19 -6.15 -6.69 -1.42
CA SER A 19 -6.11 -8.12 -1.75
C SER A 19 -4.68 -8.55 -2.10
N ASP A 20 -4.03 -9.27 -1.19
CA ASP A 20 -2.75 -9.94 -1.46
C ASP A 20 -2.79 -10.72 -2.79
N LEU A 21 -1.73 -10.59 -3.60
CA LEU A 21 -1.59 -11.34 -4.84
C LEU A 21 -1.28 -12.81 -4.51
N LYS A 22 -2.34 -13.61 -4.39
CA LYS A 22 -2.25 -15.07 -4.18
C LYS A 22 -1.95 -15.76 -5.51
N LEU A 23 -0.70 -16.17 -5.69
CA LEU A 23 -0.28 -16.93 -6.87
C LEU A 23 -0.99 -18.29 -6.93
N HIS A 24 -1.35 -18.72 -8.14
CA HIS A 24 -2.02 -20.00 -8.35
C HIS A 24 -1.22 -21.20 -7.82
N ALA A 25 -1.97 -22.21 -7.36
CA ALA A 25 -1.42 -23.47 -6.89
C ALA A 25 -0.64 -24.18 -8.01
N ILE A 26 0.52 -24.71 -7.65
CA ILE A 26 1.43 -25.39 -8.58
C ILE A 26 0.80 -26.71 -9.02
N PRO A 27 0.91 -27.10 -10.31
CA PRO A 27 0.44 -28.40 -10.76
C PRO A 27 1.10 -29.55 -9.98
N GLN A 28 0.28 -30.35 -9.31
CA GLN A 28 0.77 -31.54 -8.59
C GLN A 28 1.26 -32.59 -9.58
N LEU A 29 2.57 -32.81 -9.60
CA LEU A 29 3.24 -33.66 -10.58
C LEU A 29 3.38 -35.13 -10.16
N ASN A 30 2.85 -35.55 -9.00
CA ASN A 30 3.16 -36.88 -8.48
C ASN A 30 2.08 -37.45 -7.53
N LYS A 31 0.88 -37.72 -8.05
CA LYS A 31 -0.20 -38.39 -7.31
C LYS A 31 0.10 -39.89 -7.07
N ASN A 32 0.76 -40.55 -8.02
CA ASN A 32 0.92 -42.01 -8.04
C ASN A 32 1.94 -42.60 -7.04
N LYS A 33 2.71 -41.79 -6.30
CA LYS A 33 3.70 -42.33 -5.33
C LYS A 33 3.05 -42.83 -4.04
N GLU A 34 1.94 -42.22 -3.62
CA GLU A 34 1.24 -42.58 -2.38
C GLU A 34 0.48 -43.91 -2.54
N ASP A 35 -0.08 -44.17 -3.72
CA ASP A 35 -0.80 -45.41 -4.04
C ASP A 35 0.13 -46.64 -3.98
N ILE A 36 1.36 -46.52 -4.50
CA ILE A 36 2.37 -47.60 -4.46
C ILE A 36 2.78 -47.92 -3.03
N TRP A 37 3.00 -46.91 -2.19
CA TRP A 37 3.38 -47.10 -0.79
C TRP A 37 2.24 -47.73 0.03
N THR A 38 1.00 -47.36 -0.28
CA THR A 38 -0.19 -47.95 0.34
C THR A 38 -0.34 -49.41 -0.04
N ALA A 39 -0.16 -49.76 -1.31
CA ALA A 39 -0.16 -51.16 -1.78
C ALA A 39 0.94 -52.01 -1.11
N ILE A 40 2.15 -51.45 -0.94
CA ILE A 40 3.26 -52.12 -0.23
C ILE A 40 2.91 -52.38 1.25
N LYS A 41 2.31 -51.40 1.94
CA LYS A 41 1.85 -51.57 3.34
C LYS A 41 0.78 -52.66 3.45
N THR A 42 -0.18 -52.67 2.53
CA THR A 42 -1.24 -53.68 2.48
C THR A 42 -0.67 -55.08 2.23
N LEU A 43 0.32 -55.20 1.34
CA LEU A 43 1.01 -56.46 1.08
C LEU A 43 1.76 -56.97 2.33
N ALA A 44 2.47 -56.09 3.04
CA ALA A 44 3.15 -56.43 4.28
C ALA A 44 2.16 -56.88 5.38
N PHE A 45 0.98 -56.26 5.47
CA PHE A 45 -0.07 -56.67 6.39
C PHE A 45 -0.58 -58.09 6.11
N TYR A 46 -0.86 -58.43 4.85
CA TYR A 46 -1.26 -59.79 4.48
C TYR A 46 -0.15 -60.82 4.72
N ALA A 47 1.12 -60.44 4.51
CA ALA A 47 2.25 -61.32 4.82
C ALA A 47 2.34 -61.65 6.31
N VAL A 48 2.16 -60.65 7.20
CA VAL A 48 2.13 -60.86 8.66
C VAL A 48 0.95 -61.73 9.08
N LEU A 49 -0.24 -61.49 8.51
CA LEU A 49 -1.41 -62.34 8.75
C LEU A 49 -1.18 -63.79 8.29
N GLY A 50 -0.50 -63.98 7.16
CA GLY A 50 -0.13 -65.30 6.65
C GLY A 50 0.83 -66.04 7.58
N VAL A 51 1.87 -65.37 8.07
CA VAL A 51 2.82 -65.94 9.04
C VAL A 51 2.12 -66.27 10.36
N TYR A 52 1.21 -65.42 10.84
CA TYR A 52 0.42 -65.68 12.04
C TYR A 52 -0.53 -66.87 11.87
N ALA A 53 -1.23 -66.95 10.74
CA ALA A 53 -2.11 -68.08 10.43
C ALA A 53 -1.31 -69.39 10.31
N TYR A 54 -0.11 -69.36 9.73
CA TYR A 54 0.78 -70.51 9.65
C TYR A 54 1.32 -70.93 11.02
N TYR A 55 1.75 -69.97 11.85
CA TYR A 55 2.19 -70.25 13.23
C TYR A 55 1.07 -70.88 14.05
N LYS A 56 -0.14 -70.32 13.99
CA LYS A 56 -1.32 -70.88 14.67
C LYS A 56 -1.70 -72.26 14.14
N TYR A 57 -1.54 -72.50 12.84
CA TYR A 57 -1.72 -73.83 12.25
C TYR A 57 -0.68 -74.84 12.76
N MET A 58 0.59 -74.44 12.86
CA MET A 58 1.66 -75.29 13.42
C MET A 58 1.49 -75.55 14.92
N GLU A 59 0.96 -74.58 15.67
CA GLU A 59 0.58 -74.76 17.09
C GLU A 59 -0.57 -75.78 17.23
N MET A 60 -1.51 -75.82 16.28
CA MET A 60 -2.61 -76.80 16.23
C MET A 60 -2.19 -78.22 15.82
N THR A 61 -1.08 -78.40 15.11
CA THR A 61 -0.59 -79.73 14.72
C THR A 61 0.27 -80.40 15.79
N GLY A 62 0.67 -79.66 16.84
CA GLY A 62 1.48 -80.16 17.96
C GLY A 62 0.71 -80.73 19.15
N GLU A 63 -0.51 -80.25 19.45
CA GLU A 63 -1.39 -80.79 20.49
C GLU A 63 -2.89 -80.72 20.12
N PRO A 64 -3.73 -81.71 20.51
CA PRO A 64 -5.14 -81.72 20.17
C PRO A 64 -5.94 -80.72 21.04
N HIS A 65 -6.20 -79.53 20.51
CA HIS A 65 -7.12 -78.56 21.14
C HIS A 65 -8.60 -78.78 20.76
N THR A 66 -9.49 -78.52 21.72
CA THR A 66 -10.89 -78.99 21.78
C THR A 66 -11.94 -78.01 21.24
N SER A 67 -11.59 -76.97 20.48
CA SER A 67 -12.57 -75.98 19.98
C SER A 67 -12.68 -75.96 18.44
N PRO A 68 -13.77 -76.51 17.85
CA PRO A 68 -13.99 -76.59 16.41
C PRO A 68 -14.05 -75.22 15.71
N SER A 69 -14.32 -74.14 16.44
CA SER A 69 -14.38 -72.80 15.89
C SER A 69 -13.00 -72.30 15.49
N VAL A 70 -11.98 -72.49 16.33
CA VAL A 70 -10.62 -71.98 16.11
C VAL A 70 -9.98 -72.64 14.88
N THR A 71 -10.18 -73.95 14.70
CA THR A 71 -9.69 -74.70 13.53
C THR A 71 -10.33 -74.21 12.24
N ARG A 72 -11.64 -73.91 12.25
CA ARG A 72 -12.37 -73.36 11.09
C ARG A 72 -11.88 -71.97 10.72
N TYR A 73 -11.66 -71.09 11.70
CA TYR A 73 -11.12 -69.74 11.45
C TYR A 73 -9.70 -69.79 10.88
N THR A 74 -8.86 -70.72 11.35
CA THR A 74 -7.46 -70.83 10.91
C THR A 74 -7.38 -71.36 9.47
N LEU A 75 -8.25 -72.32 9.10
CA LEU A 75 -8.36 -72.82 7.73
C LEU A 75 -8.93 -71.77 6.76
N MET A 76 -9.91 -70.97 7.21
CA MET A 76 -10.41 -69.81 6.44
C MET A 76 -9.32 -68.77 6.19
N LEU A 77 -8.49 -68.46 7.20
CA LEU A 77 -7.38 -67.52 7.06
C LEU A 77 -6.31 -68.04 6.09
N LEU A 78 -5.96 -69.33 6.15
CA LEU A 78 -5.02 -69.96 5.21
C LEU A 78 -5.50 -69.91 3.75
N GLY A 79 -6.82 -69.97 3.51
CA GLY A 79 -7.39 -69.82 2.16
C GLY A 79 -7.53 -68.37 1.69
N ALA A 80 -7.86 -67.43 2.59
CA ALA A 80 -8.11 -66.03 2.23
C ALA A 80 -6.83 -65.21 2.02
N VAL A 81 -5.74 -65.51 2.75
CA VAL A 81 -4.48 -64.75 2.66
C VAL A 81 -3.82 -64.85 1.27
N PRO A 82 -3.67 -66.04 0.65
CA PRO A 82 -3.10 -66.14 -0.70
C PRO A 82 -3.90 -65.37 -1.75
N VAL A 83 -5.24 -65.42 -1.67
CA VAL A 83 -6.12 -64.67 -2.58
C VAL A 83 -5.93 -63.17 -2.40
N GLY A 84 -5.86 -62.69 -1.15
CA GLY A 84 -5.56 -61.29 -0.84
C GLY A 84 -4.20 -60.83 -1.38
N ILE A 85 -3.14 -61.65 -1.21
CA ILE A 85 -1.80 -61.35 -1.72
C ILE A 85 -1.81 -61.23 -3.25
N VAL A 86 -2.48 -62.15 -3.96
CA VAL A 86 -2.57 -62.12 -5.42
C VAL A 86 -3.29 -60.86 -5.90
N ILE A 87 -4.42 -60.49 -5.30
CA ILE A 87 -5.14 -59.26 -5.64
C ILE A 87 -4.25 -58.03 -5.44
N VAL A 88 -3.53 -57.94 -4.31
CA VAL A 88 -2.63 -56.82 -4.02
C VAL A 88 -1.46 -56.78 -5.00
N LEU A 89 -0.90 -57.93 -5.40
CA LEU A 89 0.18 -57.99 -6.40
C LEU A 89 -0.29 -57.54 -7.79
N VAL A 90 -1.51 -57.89 -8.21
CA VAL A 90 -2.10 -57.42 -9.47
C VAL A 90 -2.30 -55.91 -9.43
N VAL A 91 -2.87 -55.38 -8.34
CA VAL A 91 -3.04 -53.93 -8.14
C VAL A 91 -1.69 -53.21 -8.13
N LEU A 92 -0.68 -53.78 -7.47
CA LEU A 92 0.68 -53.23 -7.44
C LEU A 92 1.32 -53.24 -8.83
N TYR A 93 1.18 -54.33 -9.58
CA TYR A 93 1.69 -54.46 -10.94
C TYR A 93 1.05 -53.43 -11.88
N ASP A 94 -0.28 -53.31 -11.86
CA ASP A 94 -1.00 -52.32 -12.67
C ASP A 94 -0.64 -50.89 -12.24
N SER A 95 -0.51 -50.62 -10.94
CA SER A 95 -0.05 -49.32 -10.42
C SER A 95 1.37 -48.97 -10.86
N ILE A 96 2.31 -49.93 -10.82
CA ILE A 96 3.69 -49.75 -11.28
C ILE A 96 3.74 -49.57 -12.80
N ARG A 97 2.98 -50.39 -13.55
CA ARG A 97 2.89 -50.31 -15.01
C ARG A 97 2.33 -48.96 -15.44
N ASP A 98 1.25 -48.52 -14.80
CA ASP A 98 0.63 -47.23 -15.06
C ASP A 98 1.57 -46.08 -14.65
N TYR A 99 2.30 -46.21 -13.54
CA TYR A 99 3.35 -45.27 -13.15
C TYR A 99 4.48 -45.16 -14.18
N LEU A 100 4.96 -46.28 -14.71
CA LEU A 100 6.02 -46.30 -15.73
C LEU A 100 5.52 -45.73 -17.07
N ARG A 101 4.28 -46.03 -17.46
CA ARG A 101 3.65 -45.57 -18.70
C ARG A 101 3.30 -44.07 -18.65
N ASN A 102 2.79 -43.61 -17.52
CA ASN A 102 2.37 -42.22 -17.30
C ASN A 102 3.47 -41.35 -16.69
N ARG A 103 4.70 -41.86 -16.51
CA ARG A 103 5.83 -41.08 -16.00
C ARG A 103 6.01 -39.85 -16.89
N PRO A 104 5.73 -38.64 -16.38
CA PRO A 104 5.88 -37.45 -17.21
C PRO A 104 7.35 -37.34 -17.60
N SER A 105 7.62 -37.21 -18.91
CA SER A 105 8.99 -37.10 -19.41
C SER A 105 9.68 -35.92 -18.73
N ARG A 106 10.98 -36.03 -18.44
CA ARG A 106 11.73 -34.92 -17.83
C ARG A 106 11.55 -33.60 -18.60
N LYS A 107 11.41 -33.68 -19.93
CA LYS A 107 11.09 -32.56 -20.82
C LYS A 107 9.70 -31.95 -20.55
N LYS A 108 8.66 -32.79 -20.39
CA LYS A 108 7.29 -32.33 -20.09
C LYS A 108 7.20 -31.66 -18.71
N ILE A 109 7.87 -32.22 -17.69
CA ILE A 109 7.94 -31.61 -16.35
C ILE A 109 8.65 -30.26 -16.40
N LYS A 110 9.78 -30.18 -17.13
CA LYS A 110 10.52 -28.93 -17.30
C LYS A 110 9.64 -27.85 -17.95
N LYS A 111 8.94 -28.20 -19.04
CA LYS A 111 8.03 -27.28 -19.75
C LYS A 111 6.88 -26.78 -18.87
N ILE A 112 6.24 -27.67 -18.10
CA ILE A 112 5.17 -27.28 -17.15
C ILE A 112 5.68 -26.26 -16.13
N ARG A 113 6.92 -26.42 -15.64
CA ARG A 113 7.53 -25.49 -14.68
C ARG A 113 7.91 -24.16 -15.30
N GLU A 114 8.44 -24.18 -16.52
CA GLU A 114 8.77 -22.97 -17.26
C GLU A 114 7.51 -22.15 -17.52
N ASN A 115 6.44 -22.79 -18.01
CA ASN A 115 5.15 -22.14 -18.21
C ASN A 115 4.60 -21.57 -16.89
N TYR A 116 4.68 -22.32 -15.79
CA TYR A 116 4.21 -21.84 -14.48
C TYR A 116 4.97 -20.58 -14.02
N LEU A 117 6.30 -20.55 -14.17
CA LEU A 117 7.10 -19.39 -13.80
C LEU A 117 6.79 -18.18 -14.70
N GLU A 118 6.56 -18.42 -15.98
CA GLU A 118 6.14 -17.39 -16.94
C GLU A 118 4.77 -16.81 -16.56
N ASP A 119 3.81 -17.67 -16.20
CA ASP A 119 2.48 -17.25 -15.76
C ASP A 119 2.54 -16.42 -14.47
N VAL A 120 3.34 -16.86 -13.49
CA VAL A 120 3.58 -16.10 -12.24
C VAL A 120 4.19 -14.74 -12.54
N SER A 121 5.20 -14.69 -13.42
CA SER A 121 5.83 -13.42 -13.82
C SER A 121 4.83 -12.49 -14.49
N LYS A 122 3.99 -12.99 -15.40
CA LYS A 122 2.95 -12.21 -16.07
C LYS A 122 1.93 -11.64 -15.08
N GLN A 123 1.53 -12.42 -14.07
CA GLN A 123 0.61 -11.94 -13.03
C GLN A 123 1.22 -10.79 -12.21
N ILE A 124 2.48 -10.92 -11.80
CA ILE A 124 3.16 -9.85 -11.04
C ILE A 124 3.30 -8.60 -11.91
N ILE A 125 3.73 -8.73 -13.17
CA ILE A 125 3.86 -7.60 -14.09
C ILE A 125 2.51 -6.91 -14.31
N SER A 126 1.46 -7.66 -14.60
CA SER A 126 0.11 -7.11 -14.81
C SER A 126 -0.41 -6.38 -13.57
N TYR A 127 -0.14 -6.90 -12.37
CA TYR A 127 -0.50 -6.23 -11.12
C TYR A 127 0.24 -4.91 -10.94
N ARG A 128 1.56 -4.88 -11.24
CA ARG A 128 2.36 -3.65 -11.18
C ARG A 128 1.86 -2.60 -12.16
N GLU A 129 1.59 -2.99 -13.40
CA GLU A 129 1.08 -2.09 -14.44
C GLU A 129 -0.28 -1.51 -14.04
N ALA A 130 -1.18 -2.34 -13.51
CA ALA A 130 -2.48 -1.88 -13.02
C ALA A 130 -2.35 -0.90 -11.84
N ALA A 131 -1.47 -1.18 -10.88
CA ALA A 131 -1.21 -0.28 -9.75
C ALA A 131 -0.62 1.06 -10.21
N LEU A 132 0.37 1.02 -11.11
CA LEU A 132 1.00 2.21 -11.68
C LEU A 132 -0.01 3.04 -12.49
N GLU A 133 -0.83 2.40 -13.31
CA GLU A 133 -1.87 3.08 -14.10
C GLU A 133 -2.91 3.74 -13.19
N TRP A 134 -3.38 3.01 -12.16
CA TRP A 134 -4.33 3.55 -11.19
C TRP A 134 -3.78 4.79 -10.50
N MET A 135 -2.53 4.74 -10.03
CA MET A 135 -1.88 5.89 -9.39
C MET A 135 -1.69 7.06 -10.34
N ASN A 136 -1.17 6.83 -11.54
CA ASN A 136 -0.92 7.91 -12.49
C ASN A 136 -2.20 8.58 -12.98
N LYS A 137 -3.32 7.83 -13.05
CA LYS A 137 -4.62 8.39 -13.38
C LYS A 137 -5.16 9.30 -12.28
N ARG A 138 -4.85 8.99 -11.01
CA ARG A 138 -5.40 9.66 -9.83
C ARG A 138 -4.53 10.82 -9.34
N PHE A 139 -3.23 10.59 -9.27
CA PHE A 139 -2.21 11.46 -8.73
C PHE A 139 -1.37 12.03 -9.87
N VAL A 140 -1.93 13.06 -10.50
CA VAL A 140 -1.33 13.76 -11.64
C VAL A 140 -0.50 14.94 -11.12
N PRO A 141 0.72 15.19 -11.64
CA PRO A 141 1.53 16.34 -11.25
C PRO A 141 0.80 17.67 -11.40
N ALA A 142 1.13 18.65 -10.55
CA ALA A 142 0.51 19.97 -10.55
C ALA A 142 0.53 20.67 -11.92
N GLU A 143 1.65 20.53 -12.64
CA GLU A 143 1.82 21.11 -13.97
C GLU A 143 0.87 20.50 -15.01
N ASP A 144 0.66 19.19 -14.95
CA ASP A 144 -0.27 18.50 -15.84
C ASP A 144 -1.71 18.86 -15.50
N LEU A 145 -2.06 18.96 -14.21
CA LEU A 145 -3.38 19.45 -13.78
C LEU A 145 -3.70 20.84 -14.34
N ILE A 146 -2.75 21.77 -14.24
CA ILE A 146 -2.87 23.11 -14.84
C ILE A 146 -3.10 22.99 -16.35
N ARG A 147 -2.29 22.20 -17.06
CA ARG A 147 -2.41 22.04 -18.52
C ARG A 147 -3.77 21.50 -18.93
N ARG A 148 -4.31 20.53 -18.20
CA ARG A 148 -5.64 19.96 -18.44
C ARG A 148 -6.74 20.99 -18.26
N ILE A 149 -6.69 21.77 -17.17
CA ILE A 149 -7.68 22.83 -16.91
C ILE A 149 -7.62 23.90 -18.01
N MET A 150 -6.42 24.33 -18.41
CA MET A 150 -6.24 25.30 -19.48
C MET A 150 -6.75 24.82 -20.85
N ARG A 151 -6.87 23.49 -21.06
CA ARG A 151 -7.47 22.87 -22.24
C ARG A 151 -8.99 22.70 -22.13
N GLY A 152 -9.60 23.09 -21.01
CA GLY A 152 -11.03 22.91 -20.74
C GLY A 152 -11.40 21.49 -20.33
N GLU A 153 -10.44 20.65 -19.93
CA GLU A 153 -10.73 19.32 -19.39
C GLU A 153 -11.37 19.39 -18.00
N LYS A 154 -12.11 18.33 -17.64
CA LYS A 154 -12.69 18.21 -16.30
C LYS A 154 -11.59 18.10 -15.24
N LYS A 155 -11.81 18.76 -14.10
CA LYS A 155 -10.95 18.66 -12.92
C LYS A 155 -10.93 17.21 -12.41
N ILE A 156 -9.78 16.80 -11.89
CA ILE A 156 -9.67 15.51 -11.19
C ILE A 156 -10.32 15.67 -9.82
N ARG A 157 -11.19 14.72 -9.46
CA ARG A 157 -11.93 14.72 -8.20
C ARG A 157 -11.54 13.57 -7.31
N ASN A 158 -10.82 13.83 -6.23
CA ASN A 158 -10.54 12.83 -5.21
C ASN A 158 -11.79 12.55 -4.35
N GLN A 159 -12.04 11.28 -4.02
CA GLN A 159 -13.26 10.79 -3.35
C GLN A 159 -12.94 9.53 -2.51
N GLY A 160 -13.80 9.21 -1.55
CA GLY A 160 -13.62 8.06 -0.66
C GLY A 160 -12.33 8.18 0.12
N ASP A 161 -11.59 7.08 0.22
CA ASP A 161 -10.37 6.96 1.03
C ASP A 161 -9.21 7.86 0.58
N VAL A 162 -9.32 8.51 -0.60
CA VAL A 162 -8.28 9.42 -1.12
C VAL A 162 -8.70 10.89 -1.17
N MET A 163 -9.83 11.27 -0.55
CA MET A 163 -10.50 12.58 -0.74
C MET A 163 -9.59 13.82 -0.55
N LEU A 164 -8.65 13.79 0.40
CA LEU A 164 -7.69 14.87 0.66
C LEU A 164 -6.23 14.39 0.52
N THR A 165 -6.02 13.43 -0.38
CA THR A 165 -4.70 12.89 -0.69
C THR A 165 -4.14 13.60 -1.91
N TYR A 166 -2.90 14.10 -1.80
CA TYR A 166 -2.24 14.89 -2.84
C TYR A 166 -0.86 14.35 -3.18
N ARG A 167 -0.47 14.42 -4.45
CA ARG A 167 0.81 13.91 -4.92
C ARG A 167 1.96 14.77 -4.42
N LEU A 168 3.02 14.10 -3.97
CA LEU A 168 4.28 14.73 -3.59
C LEU A 168 5.32 14.64 -4.70
N GLY A 169 5.38 13.49 -5.40
CA GLY A 169 6.42 13.20 -6.37
C GLY A 169 6.37 11.74 -6.81
N THR A 170 7.50 11.20 -7.25
CA THR A 170 7.66 9.77 -7.56
C THR A 170 8.69 9.12 -6.64
N GLY A 171 8.55 7.82 -6.44
CA GLY A 171 9.52 7.02 -5.70
C GLY A 171 9.33 5.54 -5.96
N ASP A 172 10.02 4.72 -5.19
CA ASP A 172 9.94 3.27 -5.27
C ASP A 172 8.94 2.73 -4.24
N LEU A 173 8.23 1.66 -4.59
CA LEU A 173 7.34 0.93 -3.68
C LEU A 173 7.70 -0.55 -3.68
N ASP A 174 8.02 -1.08 -2.50
CA ASP A 174 8.24 -2.52 -2.32
C ASP A 174 6.91 -3.22 -2.03
N ILE A 175 6.42 -3.98 -3.01
CA ILE A 175 5.24 -4.84 -2.93
C ILE A 175 5.60 -6.30 -2.64
N SER A 176 6.87 -6.60 -2.32
CA SER A 176 7.33 -7.97 -2.09
C SER A 176 6.43 -8.68 -1.08
N GLU A 177 6.09 -8.06 0.04
CA GLU A 177 5.27 -8.68 1.08
C GLU A 177 3.89 -9.13 0.57
N HIS A 178 3.28 -8.36 -0.34
CA HIS A 178 1.97 -8.65 -0.95
C HIS A 178 2.01 -9.78 -1.99
N ILE A 179 3.20 -10.17 -2.47
CA ILE A 179 3.38 -11.31 -3.37
C ILE A 179 3.46 -12.59 -2.53
N LEU A 180 2.34 -13.27 -2.36
CA LEU A 180 2.24 -14.51 -1.59
C LEU A 180 2.63 -15.72 -2.45
N LEU A 181 3.76 -16.34 -2.09
CA LEU A 181 4.22 -17.57 -2.72
C LEU A 181 3.41 -18.78 -2.24
N PRO A 182 3.08 -19.74 -3.12
CA PRO A 182 2.31 -20.92 -2.72
C PRO A 182 3.14 -21.87 -1.84
N ASN A 183 2.48 -22.46 -0.85
CA ASN A 183 3.08 -23.45 0.04
C ASN A 183 3.40 -24.74 -0.71
N MET A 184 4.69 -25.03 -0.94
CA MET A 184 5.13 -26.29 -1.58
C MET A 184 5.70 -27.30 -0.58
N VAL A 185 5.39 -28.58 -0.77
CA VAL A 185 6.05 -29.69 -0.05
C VAL A 185 7.54 -29.69 -0.33
N ASN A 186 8.37 -29.91 0.69
CA ASN A 186 9.82 -29.91 0.60
C ASN A 186 10.34 -31.16 -0.14
N THR A 187 10.33 -31.10 -1.46
CA THR A 187 11.02 -32.06 -2.34
C THR A 187 12.21 -31.37 -3.01
N PRO A 188 13.30 -32.08 -3.39
CA PRO A 188 14.45 -31.46 -4.06
C PRO A 188 14.09 -30.63 -5.30
N GLN A 189 13.03 -31.04 -5.99
CA GLN A 189 12.54 -30.38 -7.19
C GLN A 189 11.76 -29.10 -6.86
N ASN A 190 10.93 -29.12 -5.82
CA ASN A 190 10.20 -27.94 -5.36
C ASN A 190 11.15 -26.92 -4.70
N ILE A 191 12.24 -27.36 -4.07
CA ILE A 191 13.25 -26.45 -3.50
C ILE A 191 13.86 -25.56 -4.60
N LYS A 192 14.17 -26.11 -5.79
CA LYS A 192 14.67 -25.31 -6.91
C LYS A 192 13.63 -24.31 -7.39
N LEU A 193 12.36 -24.72 -7.50
CA LEU A 193 11.26 -23.85 -7.93
C LEU A 193 11.01 -22.72 -6.90
N LYS A 194 10.98 -23.05 -5.60
CA LYS A 194 10.88 -22.07 -4.50
C LYS A 194 11.96 -21.00 -4.61
N ARG A 195 13.21 -21.39 -4.86
CA ARG A 195 14.32 -20.45 -5.04
C ARG A 195 14.11 -19.54 -6.24
N THR A 196 13.64 -20.06 -7.37
CA THR A 196 13.34 -19.23 -8.54
C THR A 196 12.17 -18.28 -8.30
N CYS A 197 11.08 -18.73 -7.67
CA CYS A 197 9.97 -17.86 -7.30
C CYS A 197 10.38 -16.76 -6.32
N LYS A 198 11.27 -17.07 -5.36
CA LYS A 198 11.84 -16.07 -4.45
C LYS A 198 12.63 -15.01 -5.21
N LYS A 199 13.46 -15.42 -6.18
CA LYS A 199 14.20 -14.48 -7.05
C LYS A 199 13.26 -13.60 -7.88
N LEU A 200 12.19 -14.17 -8.45
CA LEU A 200 11.19 -13.39 -9.18
C LEU A 200 10.49 -12.38 -8.26
N LYS A 201 10.19 -12.77 -7.02
CA LYS A 201 9.64 -11.86 -6.01
C LYS A 201 10.62 -10.73 -5.67
N GLU A 202 11.91 -11.01 -5.52
CA GLU A 202 12.94 -9.99 -5.29
C GLU A 202 13.13 -9.07 -6.51
N GLU A 203 13.09 -9.61 -7.73
CA GLU A 203 13.28 -8.86 -8.97
C GLU A 203 12.07 -7.98 -9.33
N TYR A 204 10.86 -8.52 -9.17
CA TYR A 204 9.63 -7.81 -9.54
C TYR A 204 8.93 -7.16 -8.34
N GLY A 205 9.45 -7.32 -7.13
CA GLY A 205 8.87 -6.82 -5.90
C GLY A 205 8.89 -5.30 -5.77
N ILE A 206 9.70 -4.60 -6.57
CA ILE A 206 9.79 -3.13 -6.52
C ILE A 206 9.07 -2.52 -7.74
N ILE A 207 8.13 -1.63 -7.48
CA ILE A 207 7.54 -0.74 -8.48
C ILE A 207 8.29 0.58 -8.45
N HIS A 208 8.99 0.88 -9.54
CA HIS A 208 9.72 2.13 -9.71
C HIS A 208 8.82 3.26 -10.21
N ASP A 209 9.22 4.50 -9.89
CA ASP A 209 8.60 5.75 -10.36
C ASP A 209 7.08 5.83 -10.10
N ILE A 210 6.61 5.17 -9.05
CA ILE A 210 5.20 5.23 -8.68
C ILE A 210 4.93 6.57 -7.98
N PRO A 211 3.80 7.25 -8.29
CA PRO A 211 3.42 8.46 -7.57
C PRO A 211 3.34 8.20 -6.06
N LYS A 212 3.99 9.05 -5.27
CA LYS A 212 3.87 9.08 -3.82
C LYS A 212 2.96 10.24 -3.44
N ALA A 213 2.05 10.02 -2.49
CA ALA A 213 1.03 10.99 -2.14
C ALA A 213 0.84 11.05 -0.62
N ILE A 214 0.38 12.18 -0.09
CA ILE A 214 0.15 12.37 1.34
C ILE A 214 -1.33 12.67 1.59
N SER A 215 -1.91 12.00 2.59
CA SER A 215 -3.25 12.34 3.09
C SER A 215 -3.14 13.53 4.03
N LEU A 216 -3.72 14.67 3.65
CA LEU A 216 -3.80 15.83 4.55
C LEU A 216 -4.96 15.69 5.56
N ASP A 217 -5.80 14.67 5.44
CA ASP A 217 -6.86 14.41 6.44
C ASP A 217 -6.29 13.78 7.73
N GLU A 218 -5.19 13.04 7.58
CA GLU A 218 -4.56 12.27 8.66
C GLU A 218 -3.32 13.00 9.25
N VAL A 219 -3.00 14.20 8.75
CA VAL A 219 -1.80 14.96 9.17
C VAL A 219 -2.24 16.33 9.67
N GLY A 220 -2.01 16.60 10.96
CA GLY A 220 -2.28 17.88 11.59
C GLY A 220 -1.19 18.91 11.32
N LEU A 221 0.08 18.49 11.37
CA LEU A 221 1.24 19.36 11.17
C LEU A 221 2.29 18.73 10.24
N LEU A 222 2.54 19.39 9.11
CA LEU A 222 3.47 18.99 8.06
C LEU A 222 4.58 20.03 7.90
N GLY A 223 5.84 19.61 7.94
CA GLY A 223 6.98 20.46 7.58
C GLY A 223 7.33 20.33 6.10
N VAL A 224 7.75 21.43 5.46
CA VAL A 224 8.37 21.44 4.14
C VAL A 224 9.69 22.21 4.24
N VAL A 225 10.79 21.49 4.03
CA VAL A 225 12.14 21.96 4.33
C VAL A 225 13.00 21.94 3.08
N GLY A 226 13.52 23.10 2.71
CA GLY A 226 14.55 23.23 1.68
C GLY A 226 15.89 23.35 2.37
N GLN A 227 16.53 22.23 2.70
CA GLN A 227 17.72 22.23 3.57
C GLN A 227 18.84 23.08 2.95
N GLY A 228 19.17 24.18 3.62
CA GLY A 228 20.17 25.15 3.16
C GLY A 228 19.73 26.07 2.01
N ASP A 229 18.58 25.82 1.39
CA ASP A 229 17.98 26.68 0.36
C ASP A 229 16.44 26.60 0.41
N LYS A 230 15.82 27.55 1.13
CA LYS A 230 14.35 27.68 1.27
C LYS A 230 13.62 27.74 -0.08
N ARG A 231 14.29 28.14 -1.17
CA ARG A 231 13.67 28.19 -2.52
C ARG A 231 13.26 26.81 -3.02
N LYS A 232 13.98 25.75 -2.62
CA LYS A 232 13.60 24.36 -2.94
C LYS A 232 12.25 23.99 -2.31
N ALA A 233 12.03 24.41 -1.05
CA ALA A 233 10.75 24.22 -0.38
C ALA A 233 9.62 24.93 -1.14
N TYR A 234 9.86 26.12 -1.67
CA TYR A 234 8.85 26.86 -2.43
C TYR A 234 8.39 26.18 -3.71
N ASP A 235 9.23 25.39 -4.38
CA ASP A 235 8.81 24.62 -5.55
C ASP A 235 7.84 23.49 -5.16
N ILE A 236 8.10 22.82 -4.04
CA ILE A 236 7.24 21.77 -3.47
C ILE A 236 5.92 22.37 -2.99
N VAL A 237 5.99 23.48 -2.23
CA VAL A 237 4.80 24.21 -1.75
C VAL A 237 3.97 24.68 -2.92
N ARG A 238 4.56 25.22 -3.99
CA ARG A 238 3.82 25.61 -5.21
C ARG A 238 3.14 24.41 -5.85
N ALA A 239 3.82 23.28 -5.98
CA ALA A 239 3.23 22.07 -6.55
C ALA A 239 2.06 21.56 -5.69
N LEU A 240 2.24 21.42 -4.37
CA LEU A 240 1.23 20.92 -3.44
C LEU A 240 0.02 21.87 -3.34
N SER A 241 0.25 23.16 -3.07
CA SER A 241 -0.82 24.17 -2.99
C SER A 241 -1.62 24.27 -4.29
N THR A 242 -0.96 24.19 -5.45
CA THR A 242 -1.65 24.17 -6.74
C THR A 242 -2.56 22.96 -6.85
N GLN A 243 -2.07 21.75 -6.56
CA GLN A 243 -2.89 20.53 -6.59
C GLN A 243 -4.14 20.67 -5.71
N ILE A 244 -3.97 21.20 -4.49
CA ILE A 244 -5.07 21.44 -3.55
C ILE A 244 -6.10 22.41 -4.11
N LEU A 245 -5.66 23.50 -4.72
CA LEU A 245 -6.52 24.58 -5.19
C LEU A 245 -7.22 24.27 -6.52
N VAL A 246 -6.61 23.47 -7.39
CA VAL A 246 -7.13 23.20 -8.74
C VAL A 246 -7.96 21.93 -8.85
N SER A 247 -7.75 20.97 -7.95
CA SER A 247 -8.52 19.72 -7.90
C SER A 247 -9.96 19.95 -7.44
N GLU A 248 -10.89 19.09 -7.87
CA GLU A 248 -12.25 19.10 -7.33
C GLU A 248 -12.26 18.41 -5.96
N VAL A 249 -12.80 19.10 -4.95
CA VAL A 249 -12.84 18.62 -3.56
C VAL A 249 -14.33 18.49 -3.17
N PRO A 250 -14.78 17.35 -2.63
CA PRO A 250 -16.19 17.12 -2.29
C PRO A 250 -16.71 18.01 -1.15
N GLU A 251 -15.82 18.48 -0.28
CA GLU A 251 -16.16 19.24 0.92
C GLU A 251 -15.77 20.72 0.83
N ASN A 252 -16.34 21.52 1.74
CA ASN A 252 -15.96 22.92 1.93
C ASN A 252 -14.53 22.99 2.50
N LEU A 253 -13.57 23.10 1.59
CA LEU A 253 -12.15 23.28 1.90
C LEU A 253 -11.76 24.76 1.76
N LYS A 254 -11.09 25.29 2.79
CA LYS A 254 -10.49 26.62 2.79
C LYS A 254 -8.98 26.51 2.91
N VAL A 255 -8.28 27.35 2.15
CA VAL A 255 -6.81 27.37 2.14
C VAL A 255 -6.34 28.75 2.55
N ALA A 256 -5.52 28.80 3.60
CA ALA A 256 -4.91 30.03 4.09
C ALA A 256 -3.41 30.05 3.80
N PHE A 257 -2.90 31.26 3.60
CA PHE A 257 -1.51 31.53 3.28
C PHE A 257 -1.03 32.66 4.20
N VAL A 258 -0.20 32.33 5.18
CA VAL A 258 0.37 33.27 6.14
C VAL A 258 1.83 33.48 5.78
N TYR A 259 2.19 34.68 5.36
CA TYR A 259 3.52 35.00 4.85
C TYR A 259 3.88 36.46 5.14
N ASP A 260 5.14 36.80 4.95
CA ASP A 260 5.55 38.19 4.96
C ASP A 260 5.60 38.78 3.55
N SER A 261 4.76 39.76 3.26
CA SER A 261 4.72 40.40 1.93
C SER A 261 5.99 41.15 1.55
N VAL A 262 6.81 41.55 2.53
CA VAL A 262 8.08 42.24 2.30
C VAL A 262 9.15 41.25 1.87
N HIS A 263 9.32 40.16 2.62
CA HIS A 263 10.39 39.19 2.40
C HIS A 263 10.01 38.04 1.46
N SER A 264 8.72 37.75 1.29
CA SER A 264 8.23 36.52 0.64
C SER A 264 7.28 36.83 -0.50
N LYS A 265 7.85 36.92 -1.69
CA LYS A 265 7.12 37.25 -2.92
C LYS A 265 6.36 36.04 -3.47
N GLY A 266 5.28 36.31 -4.20
CA GLY A 266 4.54 35.30 -4.98
C GLY A 266 3.30 34.72 -4.29
N TRP A 267 3.24 34.72 -2.95
CA TRP A 267 2.10 34.20 -2.20
C TRP A 267 0.81 35.00 -2.41
N ASN A 268 0.91 36.29 -2.70
CA ASN A 268 -0.24 37.15 -3.05
C ASN A 268 -1.03 36.64 -4.27
N LYS A 269 -0.39 35.87 -5.16
CA LYS A 269 -1.04 35.32 -6.37
C LYS A 269 -2.17 34.35 -6.04
N TYR A 270 -2.11 33.69 -4.88
CA TYR A 270 -3.13 32.74 -4.42
C TYR A 270 -4.46 33.41 -4.06
N GLU A 271 -4.52 34.74 -3.93
CA GLU A 271 -5.77 35.46 -3.62
C GLU A 271 -6.83 35.33 -4.73
N SER A 272 -6.42 34.92 -5.94
CA SER A 272 -7.31 34.73 -7.09
C SER A 272 -8.17 33.45 -7.01
N PHE A 273 -7.95 32.57 -6.02
CA PHE A 273 -8.69 31.33 -5.87
C PHE A 273 -9.89 31.49 -4.91
N THR A 274 -11.03 30.90 -5.25
CA THR A 274 -12.24 30.97 -4.40
C THR A 274 -12.06 30.30 -3.04
N ARG A 275 -11.21 29.28 -2.95
CA ARG A 275 -10.89 28.58 -1.68
C ARG A 275 -10.06 29.40 -0.71
N THR A 276 -9.45 30.49 -1.16
CA THR A 276 -8.71 31.43 -0.29
C THR A 276 -9.57 32.60 0.16
N GLN A 277 -10.88 32.56 -0.11
CA GLN A 277 -11.83 33.58 0.29
C GLN A 277 -12.84 32.98 1.26
N MET A 278 -13.11 33.69 2.35
CA MET A 278 -14.24 33.39 3.23
C MET A 278 -15.52 33.93 2.61
N GLU A 279 -16.67 33.37 3.02
CA GLU A 279 -17.99 33.85 2.59
C GLU A 279 -18.25 35.29 3.05
N THR A 280 -17.62 35.70 4.15
CA THR A 280 -17.62 37.07 4.68
C THR A 280 -16.81 38.06 3.84
N GLY A 281 -16.14 37.62 2.78
CA GLY A 281 -15.25 38.44 1.94
C GLY A 281 -13.83 38.61 2.50
N ILE A 282 -13.52 37.98 3.64
CA ILE A 282 -12.16 37.99 4.19
C ILE A 282 -11.27 37.07 3.34
N SER A 283 -10.21 37.63 2.77
CA SER A 283 -9.16 36.89 2.07
C SER A 283 -8.21 36.23 3.07
N LEU A 284 -8.01 34.91 2.92
CA LEU A 284 -7.14 34.08 3.74
C LEU A 284 -5.66 34.14 3.31
N VAL A 285 -5.33 35.00 2.34
CA VAL A 285 -3.95 35.26 1.89
C VAL A 285 -3.43 36.47 2.65
N ALA A 286 -2.76 36.21 3.76
CA ALA A 286 -2.37 37.18 4.78
C ALA A 286 -0.88 37.52 4.70
N GLY A 287 -0.57 38.62 3.98
CA GLY A 287 0.80 39.10 3.76
C GLY A 287 1.23 40.31 4.61
N THR A 288 0.28 41.09 5.12
CA THR A 288 0.56 42.26 5.99
C THR A 288 0.38 41.90 7.46
N PRO A 289 1.08 42.55 8.40
CA PRO A 289 0.93 42.28 9.84
C PRO A 289 -0.53 42.33 10.32
N GLU A 290 -1.30 43.30 9.86
CA GLU A 290 -2.71 43.50 10.26
C GLU A 290 -3.59 42.36 9.74
N LYS A 291 -3.41 41.98 8.47
CA LYS A 291 -4.18 40.88 7.85
C LYS A 291 -3.77 39.54 8.44
N ARG A 292 -2.49 39.35 8.76
CA ARG A 292 -1.97 38.16 9.46
C ARG A 292 -2.62 38.01 10.82
N GLY A 293 -2.58 39.03 11.67
CA GLY A 293 -3.22 38.99 12.99
C GLY A 293 -4.70 38.59 12.89
N LYS A 294 -5.46 39.28 12.02
CA LYS A 294 -6.89 38.97 11.82
C LYS A 294 -7.15 37.52 11.35
N VAL A 295 -6.37 37.01 10.41
CA VAL A 295 -6.53 35.64 9.91
C VAL A 295 -6.13 34.63 10.97
N LEU A 296 -5.01 34.84 11.66
CA LEU A 296 -4.55 33.95 12.72
C LEU A 296 -5.53 33.93 13.91
N ASP A 297 -6.12 35.06 14.29
CA ASP A 297 -7.15 35.14 15.33
C ASP A 297 -8.40 34.34 14.95
N MET A 298 -8.85 34.46 13.71
CA MET A 298 -9.99 33.70 13.18
C MET A 298 -9.71 32.19 13.19
N LEU A 299 -8.51 31.79 12.75
CA LEU A 299 -8.11 30.37 12.74
C LEU A 299 -7.99 29.83 14.18
N ALA A 300 -7.37 30.58 15.09
CA ALA A 300 -7.23 30.20 16.49
C ALA A 300 -8.60 30.02 17.17
N GLN A 301 -9.52 30.97 16.97
CA GLN A 301 -10.88 30.86 17.47
C GLN A 301 -11.60 29.61 16.93
N ALA A 302 -11.49 29.35 15.63
CA ALA A 302 -12.12 28.17 15.03
C ALA A 302 -11.54 26.85 15.57
N ILE A 303 -10.25 26.81 15.90
CA ILE A 303 -9.63 25.65 16.56
C ILE A 303 -10.17 25.48 17.99
N GLU A 304 -10.19 26.56 18.77
CA GLU A 304 -10.71 26.55 20.16
C GLU A 304 -12.18 26.08 20.22
N GLU A 305 -13.03 26.62 19.33
CA GLU A 305 -14.44 26.22 19.22
C GLU A 305 -14.59 24.72 18.91
N ARG A 306 -13.76 24.18 18.02
CA ARG A 306 -13.79 22.75 17.65
C ARG A 306 -13.27 21.85 18.76
N LYS A 307 -12.25 22.28 19.50
CA LYS A 307 -11.76 21.55 20.68
C LYS A 307 -12.82 21.46 21.79
N ALA A 308 -13.67 22.48 21.92
CA ALA A 308 -14.77 22.46 22.87
C ALA A 308 -15.90 21.48 22.48
N LEU A 309 -16.02 21.12 21.19
CA LEU A 309 -17.00 20.18 20.67
C LEU A 309 -16.54 18.72 20.90
N ASN A 310 -16.40 18.32 22.16
CA ASN A 310 -16.08 16.95 22.53
C ASN A 310 -17.14 15.96 21.96
N GLY A 311 -16.71 15.02 21.11
CA GLY A 311 -17.54 13.92 20.60
C GLY A 311 -18.21 14.15 19.24
N VAL A 312 -17.98 15.29 18.58
CA VAL A 312 -18.41 15.49 17.18
C VAL A 312 -17.35 14.90 16.25
N GLY A 313 -17.75 13.99 15.35
CA GLY A 313 -16.85 13.42 14.34
C GLY A 313 -16.25 14.51 13.43
N VAL A 314 -14.96 14.38 13.10
CA VAL A 314 -14.20 15.33 12.28
C VAL A 314 -14.89 15.58 10.93
N GLU A 315 -15.58 14.59 10.36
CA GLU A 315 -16.34 14.73 9.12
C GLU A 315 -17.44 15.81 9.17
N ASN A 316 -17.92 16.16 10.36
CA ASN A 316 -18.95 17.18 10.57
C ASN A 316 -18.35 18.59 10.78
N MET A 317 -17.03 18.70 10.97
CA MET A 317 -16.35 19.97 11.20
C MET A 317 -16.06 20.67 9.87
N LYS A 318 -16.98 21.54 9.44
CA LYS A 318 -16.86 22.32 8.20
C LYS A 318 -16.70 23.81 8.48
N PRO A 319 -15.92 24.55 7.65
CA PRO A 319 -15.08 24.05 6.57
C PRO A 319 -13.78 23.42 7.08
N ARG A 320 -13.14 22.56 6.29
CA ARG A 320 -11.78 22.07 6.57
C ARG A 320 -10.76 23.14 6.21
N TYR A 321 -9.66 23.24 6.95
CA TYR A 321 -8.63 24.26 6.74
C TYR A 321 -7.25 23.65 6.45
N ILE A 322 -6.63 24.08 5.36
CA ILE A 322 -5.20 23.86 5.10
C ILE A 322 -4.51 25.22 5.18
N VAL A 323 -3.54 25.36 6.09
CA VAL A 323 -2.87 26.62 6.38
C VAL A 323 -1.40 26.49 6.05
N PHE A 324 -0.95 27.20 5.01
CA PHE A 324 0.47 27.32 4.71
C PHE A 324 1.05 28.50 5.47
N VAL A 325 2.19 28.27 6.13
CA VAL A 325 2.93 29.29 6.88
C VAL A 325 4.36 29.33 6.37
N ASP A 326 4.76 30.50 5.87
CA ASP A 326 6.05 30.67 5.21
C ASP A 326 7.25 30.67 6.16
N ASP A 327 7.04 30.90 7.46
CA ASP A 327 8.06 30.86 8.51
C ASP A 327 7.38 30.80 9.88
N MET A 328 7.84 29.94 10.80
CA MET A 328 7.28 29.86 12.15
C MET A 328 7.39 31.20 12.90
N ALA A 329 8.41 32.01 12.61
CA ALA A 329 8.57 33.33 13.21
C ALA A 329 7.35 34.25 12.99
N LEU A 330 6.55 34.00 11.93
CA LEU A 330 5.32 34.77 11.66
C LEU A 330 4.19 34.50 12.66
N LEU A 331 4.29 33.41 13.41
CA LEU A 331 3.33 33.01 14.43
C LEU A 331 3.79 33.42 15.83
N GLU A 332 5.04 33.89 15.98
CA GLU A 332 5.58 34.31 17.28
C GLU A 332 4.66 35.33 17.96
N ASN A 333 4.47 35.16 19.27
CA ASN A 333 3.59 35.98 20.10
C ASN A 333 2.09 35.92 19.76
N HIS A 334 1.68 35.04 18.84
CA HIS A 334 0.27 34.78 18.56
C HIS A 334 -0.24 33.56 19.33
N ARG A 335 -1.46 33.62 19.87
CA ARG A 335 -2.08 32.52 20.66
C ARG A 335 -2.21 31.19 19.90
N ILE A 336 -2.19 31.24 18.56
CA ILE A 336 -2.28 30.07 17.69
C ILE A 336 -1.13 29.08 17.90
N VAL A 337 0.02 29.54 18.41
CA VAL A 337 1.17 28.69 18.72
C VAL A 337 0.84 27.66 19.79
N GLU A 338 -0.04 27.98 20.74
CA GLU A 338 -0.51 27.02 21.74
C GLU A 338 -1.34 25.93 21.07
N ALA A 339 -2.21 26.31 20.15
CA ALA A 339 -3.04 25.38 19.40
C ALA A 339 -2.20 24.41 18.54
N LEU A 340 -1.05 24.88 18.02
CA LEU A 340 -0.14 24.05 17.23
C LEU A 340 0.45 22.89 18.02
N ARG A 341 0.46 22.89 19.36
CA ARG A 341 1.02 21.79 20.17
C ARG A 341 0.13 20.56 20.23
N ASP A 342 -1.15 20.75 19.97
CA ASP A 342 -2.15 19.69 20.00
C ASP A 342 -2.26 19.01 18.63
N ASP A 343 -2.93 17.86 18.60
CA ASP A 343 -3.30 17.22 17.34
C ASP A 343 -4.36 18.07 16.62
N LEU A 344 -3.98 18.67 15.49
CA LEU A 344 -4.84 19.55 14.71
C LEU A 344 -5.76 18.78 13.75
N CYS A 345 -5.44 17.52 13.43
CA CYS A 345 -6.26 16.75 12.51
C CYS A 345 -7.66 16.51 13.08
N VAL A 346 -7.78 16.34 14.41
CA VAL A 346 -9.06 16.19 15.12
C VAL A 346 -9.92 17.45 15.07
N CYS A 347 -9.34 18.60 14.74
CA CYS A 347 -10.05 19.87 14.54
C CYS A 347 -10.33 20.16 13.06
N ALA A 348 -10.04 19.21 12.15
CA ALA A 348 -10.09 19.40 10.70
C ALA A 348 -9.18 20.55 10.20
N PHE A 349 -8.00 20.67 10.80
CA PHE A 349 -6.92 21.58 10.40
C PHE A 349 -5.67 20.82 10.01
N THR A 350 -5.00 21.30 8.96
CA THR A 350 -3.65 20.89 8.58
C THR A 350 -2.80 22.13 8.41
N PHE A 351 -1.73 22.23 9.18
CA PHE A 351 -0.73 23.29 9.04
C PHE A 351 0.48 22.78 8.27
N ILE A 352 0.92 23.56 7.29
CA ILE A 352 2.07 23.26 6.45
C ILE A 352 3.10 24.38 6.70
N LEU A 353 4.16 24.05 7.43
CA LEU A 353 5.21 24.98 7.83
C LEU A 353 6.38 24.91 6.86
N VAL A 354 6.84 26.05 6.37
CA VAL A 354 7.93 26.13 5.39
C VAL A 354 9.20 26.65 6.04
N GLU A 355 10.25 25.84 6.02
CA GLU A 355 11.52 26.17 6.66
C GLU A 355 12.72 25.91 5.74
N ASP A 356 13.86 26.50 6.08
CA ASP A 356 15.15 26.25 5.42
C ASP A 356 15.98 25.18 6.14
N CYS A 357 15.54 24.74 7.32
CA CYS A 357 16.26 23.83 8.20
C CYS A 357 15.27 22.99 9.00
N ILE A 358 15.48 21.68 9.09
CA ILE A 358 14.56 20.77 9.78
C ILE A 358 14.47 21.07 11.29
N GLU A 359 15.53 21.58 11.89
CA GLU A 359 15.61 21.92 13.31
C GLU A 359 14.74 23.13 13.71
N LYS A 360 14.28 23.92 12.73
CA LYS A 360 13.34 25.03 12.98
C LYS A 360 11.89 24.57 13.11
N LEU A 361 11.60 23.33 12.73
CA LEU A 361 10.26 22.78 12.82
C LEU A 361 9.85 22.55 14.29
N PRO A 362 8.57 22.78 14.65
CA PRO A 362 8.05 22.42 15.96
C PRO A 362 8.20 20.91 16.24
N GLY A 363 8.44 20.56 17.51
CA GLY A 363 8.69 19.16 17.91
C GLY A 363 7.52 18.20 17.72
N ASN A 364 6.31 18.70 17.43
CA ASN A 364 5.12 17.89 17.17
C ASN A 364 4.76 17.78 15.68
N VAL A 365 5.63 18.25 14.77
CA VAL A 365 5.50 17.95 13.35
C VAL A 365 5.52 16.45 13.16
N GLU A 366 4.55 15.91 12.41
CA GLU A 366 4.44 14.46 12.20
C GLU A 366 5.36 13.99 11.06
N TYR A 367 5.35 14.75 9.95
CA TYR A 367 6.13 14.47 8.76
C TYR A 367 6.85 15.73 8.28
N ALA A 368 8.05 15.56 7.74
CA ALA A 368 8.82 16.63 7.09
C ALA A 368 9.17 16.23 5.66
N LEU A 369 8.75 17.03 4.68
CA LEU A 369 9.17 16.93 3.29
C LEU A 369 10.51 17.66 3.14
N VAL A 370 11.61 16.92 2.97
CA VAL A 370 12.97 17.51 2.98
C VAL A 370 13.59 17.37 1.61
N ASP A 371 13.99 18.50 1.00
CA ASP A 371 14.76 18.54 -0.24
C ASP A 371 16.13 19.21 -0.01
N SER A 372 17.18 18.41 -0.05
CA SER A 372 18.57 18.82 0.16
C SER A 372 19.44 18.44 -1.04
N SER A 373 20.77 18.57 -0.94
CA SER A 373 21.69 18.01 -1.95
C SER A 373 21.95 16.50 -1.75
N GLU A 374 21.78 15.99 -0.54
CA GLU A 374 22.14 14.63 -0.15
C GLU A 374 20.92 13.69 -0.13
N PHE A 375 19.76 14.25 0.18
CA PHE A 375 18.50 13.53 0.33
C PHE A 375 17.31 14.36 -0.16
N SER A 376 16.38 13.70 -0.83
CA SER A 376 15.07 14.23 -1.21
C SER A 376 14.02 13.17 -0.84
N GLY A 377 13.08 13.52 0.04
CA GLY A 377 12.08 12.56 0.50
C GLY A 377 11.31 13.03 1.73
N VAL A 378 10.53 12.11 2.28
CA VAL A 378 9.69 12.35 3.47
C VAL A 378 10.35 11.72 4.68
N TYR A 379 10.50 12.50 5.74
CA TYR A 379 10.85 12.01 7.07
C TYR A 379 9.59 11.90 7.93
N SER A 380 9.45 10.79 8.63
CA SER A 380 8.54 10.67 9.76
C SER A 380 9.30 11.04 11.03
N MET A 381 8.82 12.07 11.72
CA MET A 381 9.45 12.57 12.94
C MET A 381 9.18 11.67 14.14
N SER A 382 8.16 10.81 14.04
CA SER A 382 7.73 9.92 15.13
C SER A 382 8.60 8.68 15.28
N ASP A 383 8.98 8.05 14.17
CA ASP A 383 9.75 6.80 14.14
C ASP A 383 11.13 6.94 13.48
N GLY A 384 11.46 8.12 12.94
CA GLY A 384 12.72 8.39 12.26
C GLY A 384 12.86 7.71 10.90
N SER A 385 11.79 7.11 10.37
CA SER A 385 11.80 6.49 9.05
C SER A 385 11.91 7.56 7.95
N CYS A 386 12.60 7.22 6.87
CA CYS A 386 12.72 8.07 5.70
C CYS A 386 12.22 7.34 4.45
N MET A 387 11.40 8.01 3.66
CA MET A 387 10.92 7.52 2.38
C MET A 387 11.46 8.41 1.26
N PRO A 388 12.39 7.92 0.43
CA PRO A 388 12.91 8.69 -0.71
C PRO A 388 11.79 9.08 -1.69
N VAL A 389 11.77 10.35 -2.09
CA VAL A 389 10.82 10.88 -3.07
C VAL A 389 11.54 11.89 -3.95
N VAL A 390 11.41 11.73 -5.26
CA VAL A 390 11.72 12.78 -6.21
C VAL A 390 10.52 13.71 -6.27
N PHE A 391 10.57 14.81 -5.53
CA PHE A 391 9.44 15.73 -5.44
C PHE A 391 9.06 16.35 -6.79
N ASP A 392 7.76 16.43 -7.04
CA ASP A 392 7.24 17.25 -8.11
C ASP A 392 7.53 18.73 -7.82
N LYS A 393 8.05 19.44 -8.81
CA LYS A 393 8.39 20.87 -8.69
C LYS A 393 7.58 21.67 -9.70
N LEU A 394 6.96 22.76 -9.25
CA LEU A 394 6.24 23.68 -10.13
C LEU A 394 6.89 25.04 -10.11
N SER A 395 7.58 25.44 -11.18
CA SER A 395 8.25 26.74 -11.26
C SER A 395 7.29 27.94 -11.22
N GLU A 396 7.78 29.07 -10.72
CA GLU A 396 6.98 30.31 -10.59
C GLU A 396 6.45 30.78 -11.95
N GLN A 397 7.25 30.66 -13.02
CA GLN A 397 6.85 31.05 -14.37
C GLN A 397 5.64 30.24 -14.88
N LYS A 398 5.62 28.93 -14.62
CA LYS A 398 4.51 28.05 -15.02
C LYS A 398 3.24 28.39 -14.22
N PHE A 399 3.39 28.62 -12.92
CA PHE A 399 2.29 29.06 -12.08
C PHE A 399 1.73 30.43 -12.51
N ASP A 400 2.60 31.39 -12.85
CA ASP A 400 2.20 32.72 -13.33
C ASP A 400 1.39 32.67 -14.61
N LYS A 401 1.77 31.79 -15.53
CA LYS A 401 1.00 31.55 -16.76
C LYS A 401 -0.43 31.09 -16.42
N TYR A 402 -0.57 30.21 -15.44
CA TYR A 402 -1.88 29.74 -14.99
C TYR A 402 -2.70 30.83 -14.29
N ILE A 403 -2.09 31.62 -13.39
CA ILE A 403 -2.77 32.74 -12.73
C ILE A 403 -3.30 33.75 -13.75
N LYS A 404 -2.51 34.07 -14.79
CA LYS A 404 -2.94 34.95 -15.88
C LYS A 404 -4.14 34.38 -16.63
N TYR A 405 -4.11 33.08 -16.94
CA TYR A 405 -5.23 32.38 -17.58
C TYR A 405 -6.51 32.43 -16.73
N MET A 406 -6.43 32.15 -15.42
CA MET A 406 -7.61 32.24 -14.53
C MET A 406 -8.19 33.66 -14.49
N LYS A 407 -7.34 34.68 -14.43
CA LYS A 407 -7.77 36.08 -14.43
C LYS A 407 -8.44 36.48 -15.73
N SER A 408 -7.98 35.98 -16.89
CA SER A 408 -8.67 36.23 -18.17
C SER A 408 -10.02 35.54 -18.24
N GLU A 409 -10.13 34.31 -17.75
CA GLU A 409 -11.39 33.54 -17.80
C GLU A 409 -12.48 34.19 -16.93
N ASN A 410 -12.12 34.63 -15.71
CA ASN A 410 -13.05 35.34 -14.84
C ASN A 410 -13.56 36.65 -15.45
N LYS A 411 -12.72 37.37 -16.22
CA LYS A 411 -13.14 38.59 -16.94
C LYS A 411 -14.12 38.28 -18.07
N ASN A 412 -13.92 37.19 -18.79
CA ASN A 412 -14.81 36.75 -19.86
C ASN A 412 -16.20 36.35 -19.33
N ILE A 413 -16.24 35.77 -18.12
CA ILE A 413 -17.49 35.41 -17.45
C ILE A 413 -18.22 36.65 -16.92
N ALA A 414 -17.50 37.62 -16.34
CA ALA A 414 -18.09 38.86 -15.83
C ALA A 414 -18.57 39.85 -16.93
N GLY A 415 -18.12 39.66 -18.17
CA GLY A 415 -18.55 40.44 -19.34
C GLY A 415 -19.69 39.82 -20.15
N ARG A 416 -20.20 38.65 -19.73
CA ARG A 416 -21.44 38.04 -20.24
C ARG A 416 -22.55 38.27 -19.21
#